data_AF-A0A839EAK9-F1
#
_entry.id   AF-A0A839EAK9-F1
#
_cell.length_a   1.000
_cell.length_b   1.000
_cell.length_c   1.000
_cell.angle_alpha   90.00
_cell.angle_beta   90.00
_cell.angle_gamma   90.00
#
_symmetry.space_group_name_H-M   'P 1'
#
loop_
_entity.id
_entity.type
_entity.pdbx_description
1 polymer ?
#
loop_
_entity_poly.entity_id
_entity_poly.type
_entity_poly.pdbx_seq_one_letter_code
_entity_poly.pdbx_strand_id
1 'polypeptide(L)'
;MTRTAPDPEQLYADQLAAQQALISQVTRSPASLAKALDPTYRIRPHTRVISDAFTGLRDHDAGTGGHDRIMCVTPPQIGKSATASMWAVVWWLIHHPQHRVAISSYAASLAIKRGRDIRDTFDEHGHLFGMGVGTPRSAEDWSLTTGGGVRSVGVGGGLTGHSADCVSGSSEITTPAGKLTVEELCQLPQPPQVLSWSHDAHRAEFRSVEATRVIESRPVLDVITAGGRQLRCTPDHLVYVPERGYVPAGELEFGDQIVSASEPHSASRVGDTVSQARRGARERVYDLQVEG
;
A
#
# COMPACT_ATOMS: atom_id res chain seq x y z
N MET A 1 21.03 -58.52 -16.25
CA MET A 1 20.58 -57.59 -15.19
C MET A 1 19.66 -56.57 -15.83
N THR A 2 18.35 -56.84 -15.81
CA THR A 2 17.33 -55.93 -16.34
C THR A 2 17.18 -54.78 -15.34
N ARG A 3 17.62 -53.57 -15.70
CA ARG A 3 17.43 -52.38 -14.88
C ARG A 3 15.95 -52.03 -14.94
N THR A 4 15.18 -52.44 -13.94
CA THR A 4 13.76 -52.10 -13.82
C THR A 4 13.63 -50.59 -13.89
N ALA A 5 12.75 -50.10 -14.77
CA ALA A 5 12.48 -48.66 -14.86
C ALA A 5 12.00 -48.17 -13.48
N PRO A 6 12.46 -46.99 -13.03
CA PRO A 6 12.01 -46.42 -11.76
C PRO A 6 10.49 -46.24 -11.78
N ASP A 7 9.85 -46.48 -10.64
CA ASP A 7 8.41 -46.29 -10.43
C ASP A 7 8.01 -44.84 -10.76
N PRO A 8 7.02 -44.61 -11.65
CA PRO A 8 6.54 -43.27 -12.00
C PRO A 8 6.13 -42.41 -10.80
N GLU A 9 5.55 -42.98 -9.74
CA GLU A 9 5.18 -42.23 -8.53
C GLU A 9 6.42 -41.76 -7.77
N GLN A 10 7.42 -42.64 -7.64
CA GLN A 10 8.70 -42.31 -7.02
C GLN A 10 9.44 -41.23 -7.82
N LEU A 11 9.44 -41.33 -9.15
CA LEU A 11 10.06 -40.32 -10.02
C LEU A 11 9.40 -38.94 -9.85
N TYR A 12 8.06 -38.89 -9.75
CA TYR A 12 7.33 -37.65 -9.52
C TYR A 12 7.62 -37.05 -8.14
N ALA A 13 7.66 -37.88 -7.09
CA ALA A 13 8.02 -37.45 -5.75
C ALA A 13 9.45 -36.88 -5.68
N ASP A 14 10.41 -37.56 -6.33
CA ASP A 14 11.80 -37.11 -6.40
C ASP A 14 11.92 -35.77 -7.16
N GLN A 15 11.15 -35.58 -8.23
CA GLN A 15 11.08 -34.31 -8.96
C GLN A 15 10.54 -33.16 -8.11
N LEU A 16 9.45 -33.39 -7.36
CA LEU A 16 8.90 -32.39 -6.45
C LEU A 16 9.88 -32.03 -5.33
N ALA A 17 10.54 -33.02 -4.74
CA ALA A 17 11.54 -32.79 -3.70
C ALA A 17 12.74 -31.98 -4.23
N ALA A 18 13.22 -32.30 -5.44
CA ALA A 18 14.28 -31.55 -6.09
C ALA A 18 13.87 -30.10 -6.39
N GLN A 19 12.63 -29.88 -6.86
CA GLN A 19 12.08 -28.55 -7.11
C GLN A 19 11.99 -27.74 -5.81
N GLN A 20 11.48 -28.32 -4.72
CA GLN A 20 11.39 -27.66 -3.42
C GLN A 20 12.78 -27.31 -2.87
N ALA A 21 13.75 -28.21 -3.00
CA ALA A 21 15.12 -27.96 -2.59
C ALA A 21 15.76 -26.81 -3.38
N LEU A 22 15.53 -26.75 -4.70
CA LEU A 22 16.00 -25.65 -5.54
C LEU A 22 15.35 -24.32 -5.15
N ILE A 23 14.03 -24.30 -4.95
CA ILE A 23 13.31 -23.10 -4.50
C ILE A 23 13.88 -22.61 -3.16
N SER A 24 14.07 -23.51 -2.19
CA SER A 24 14.66 -23.17 -0.89
C SER A 24 16.08 -22.61 -1.01
N GLN A 25 16.89 -23.16 -1.94
CA GLN A 25 18.23 -22.65 -2.19
C GLN A 25 18.23 -21.25 -2.80
N VAL A 26 17.37 -21.02 -3.80
CA VAL A 26 17.24 -19.74 -4.50
C VAL A 26 16.67 -18.67 -3.56
N THR A 27 15.70 -19.03 -2.71
CA THR A 27 15.05 -18.11 -1.76
C THR A 27 15.76 -18.04 -0.41
N ARG A 28 17.03 -18.48 -0.31
CA ARG A 28 17.80 -18.40 0.92
C ARG A 28 18.02 -16.96 1.39
N SER A 29 18.26 -16.04 0.46
CA SER A 29 18.47 -14.62 0.74
C SER A 29 18.06 -13.76 -0.46
N PRO A 30 17.82 -12.45 -0.27
CA PRO A 30 17.52 -11.53 -1.37
C PRO A 30 18.53 -11.57 -2.52
N ALA A 31 19.83 -11.62 -2.22
CA ALA A 31 20.88 -11.65 -3.23
C ALA A 31 20.93 -12.98 -4.00
N SER A 32 20.63 -14.11 -3.34
CA SER A 32 20.53 -15.41 -4.02
C SER A 32 19.34 -15.45 -4.97
N LEU A 33 18.20 -14.92 -4.54
CA LEU A 33 17.00 -14.80 -5.38
C LEU A 33 17.28 -13.91 -6.59
N ALA A 34 17.85 -12.73 -6.35
CA ALA A 34 18.21 -11.79 -7.40
C ALA A 34 19.12 -12.41 -8.45
N LYS A 35 20.18 -13.12 -8.02
CA LYS A 35 21.11 -13.79 -8.93
C LYS A 35 20.45 -14.91 -9.76
N ALA A 36 19.44 -15.57 -9.20
CA ALA A 36 18.76 -16.66 -9.88
C ALA A 36 17.75 -16.15 -10.93
N LEU A 37 17.07 -15.05 -10.65
CA LEU A 37 16.01 -14.51 -11.51
C LEU A 37 16.50 -13.42 -12.47
N ASP A 38 17.55 -12.68 -12.12
CA ASP A 38 18.15 -11.63 -12.96
C ASP A 38 19.62 -11.95 -13.25
N PRO A 39 19.93 -12.44 -14.48
CA PRO A 39 21.29 -12.74 -14.91
C PRO A 39 22.25 -11.54 -14.87
N THR A 40 21.72 -10.31 -14.86
CA THR A 40 22.52 -9.08 -14.81
C THR A 40 22.90 -8.70 -13.38
N TYR A 41 22.20 -9.24 -12.37
CA TYR A 41 22.47 -8.94 -10.98
C TYR A 41 23.78 -9.58 -10.50
N ARG A 42 24.71 -8.73 -10.04
CA ARG A 42 26.00 -9.14 -9.51
C ARG A 42 26.05 -8.98 -8.00
N ILE A 43 26.24 -10.09 -7.29
CA ILE A 43 26.49 -10.07 -5.84
C ILE A 43 27.86 -9.43 -5.60
N ARG A 44 27.86 -8.29 -4.92
CA ARG A 44 29.06 -7.55 -4.48
C ARG A 44 29.18 -7.65 -2.95
N PRO A 45 30.36 -7.41 -2.37
CA PRO A 45 30.55 -7.50 -0.91
C PRO A 45 29.50 -6.70 -0.12
N HIS A 46 29.22 -5.45 -0.52
CA HIS A 46 28.23 -4.61 0.18
C HIS A 46 26.78 -5.04 -0.08
N THR A 47 26.44 -5.53 -1.28
CA THR A 47 25.06 -6.02 -1.51
C THR A 47 24.79 -7.33 -0.81
N ARG A 48 25.83 -8.15 -0.56
CA ARG A 48 25.73 -9.32 0.32
C ARG A 48 25.42 -8.90 1.76
N VAL A 49 26.15 -7.93 2.32
CA VAL A 49 25.87 -7.42 3.67
C VAL A 49 24.44 -6.88 3.79
N ILE A 50 23.97 -6.12 2.79
CA ILE A 50 22.57 -5.66 2.75
C ILE A 50 21.61 -6.85 2.73
N SER A 51 21.85 -7.84 1.87
CA SER A 51 21.03 -9.04 1.77
C SER A 51 20.97 -9.83 3.08
N ASP A 52 22.10 -9.99 3.76
CA ASP A 52 22.20 -10.74 5.02
C ASP A 52 21.51 -9.99 6.17
N ALA A 53 21.45 -8.65 6.12
CA ALA A 53 20.62 -7.89 7.05
C ALA A 53 19.13 -8.26 6.89
N PHE A 54 18.61 -8.33 5.66
CA PHE A 54 17.22 -8.75 5.44
C PHE A 54 16.92 -10.19 5.87
N THR A 55 17.90 -11.10 5.81
CA THR A 55 17.72 -12.43 6.41
C THR A 55 17.57 -12.35 7.93
N GLY A 56 18.38 -11.50 8.58
CA GLY A 56 18.24 -11.23 10.02
C GLY A 56 16.91 -10.58 10.41
N LEU A 57 16.29 -9.80 9.50
CA LEU A 57 14.93 -9.27 9.69
C LEU A 57 13.86 -10.37 9.68
N ARG A 58 13.96 -11.33 8.75
CA ARG A 58 13.04 -12.48 8.72
C ARG A 58 13.23 -13.37 9.93
N ASP A 59 14.48 -13.62 10.31
CA ASP A 59 14.77 -14.46 11.47
C ASP A 59 14.19 -13.82 12.76
N HIS A 60 14.17 -12.48 12.84
CA HIS A 60 13.53 -11.76 13.94
C HIS A 60 12.01 -11.96 13.93
N ASP A 61 11.37 -11.81 12.76
CA ASP A 61 9.94 -12.06 12.57
C ASP A 61 9.54 -13.50 12.95
N ALA A 62 10.39 -14.48 12.62
CA ALA A 62 10.22 -15.88 12.98
C ALA A 62 10.54 -16.20 14.46
N GLY A 63 11.02 -15.23 15.25
CA GLY A 63 11.41 -15.43 16.65
C GLY A 63 12.70 -16.25 16.84
N THR A 64 13.52 -16.41 15.81
CA THR A 64 14.76 -17.21 15.86
C THR A 64 16.03 -16.37 16.09
N GLY A 65 15.88 -15.05 16.28
CA GLY A 65 16.95 -14.09 16.54
C GLY A 65 17.12 -13.09 15.40
N GLY A 66 18.07 -12.16 15.47
CA GLY A 66 18.26 -11.14 14.43
C GLY A 66 17.83 -9.73 14.88
N HIS A 67 17.29 -8.93 13.97
CA HIS A 67 16.96 -7.52 14.22
C HIS A 67 15.63 -7.10 13.59
N ASP A 68 14.88 -6.22 14.26
CA ASP A 68 13.56 -5.75 13.82
C ASP A 68 13.63 -4.60 12.79
N ARG A 69 14.78 -3.94 12.67
CA ARG A 69 14.96 -2.73 11.84
C ARG A 69 16.32 -2.72 11.15
N ILE A 70 16.35 -2.17 9.93
CA ILE A 70 17.56 -2.03 9.12
C ILE A 70 17.70 -0.58 8.67
N MET A 71 18.88 0.01 8.89
CA MET A 71 19.29 1.27 8.28
C MET A 71 20.50 1.02 7.37
N CYS A 72 20.37 1.34 6.07
CA CYS A 72 21.41 1.12 5.08
C CYS A 72 21.93 2.45 4.51
N VAL A 73 23.14 2.86 4.93
CA VAL A 73 23.80 4.08 4.45
C VAL A 73 24.95 3.71 3.53
N THR A 74 24.78 3.92 2.23
CA THR A 74 25.81 3.65 1.22
C THR A 74 25.70 4.63 0.04
N PRO A 75 26.78 4.88 -0.72
CA PRO A 75 26.75 5.75 -1.90
C PRO A 75 25.63 5.44 -2.92
N PRO A 76 25.16 6.43 -3.69
CA PRO A 76 24.17 6.21 -4.74
C PRO A 76 24.70 5.31 -5.86
N GLN A 77 23.78 4.70 -6.62
CA GLN A 77 24.08 3.91 -7.83
C GLN A 77 24.97 2.66 -7.65
N ILE A 78 25.19 2.17 -6.43
CA ILE A 78 25.97 0.94 -6.19
C ILE A 78 25.15 -0.35 -6.12
N GLY A 79 23.85 -0.31 -6.45
CA GLY A 79 22.94 -1.47 -6.35
C GLY A 79 22.21 -1.61 -5.00
N LYS A 80 22.32 -0.62 -4.11
CA LYS A 80 21.65 -0.63 -2.80
C LYS A 80 20.12 -0.78 -2.91
N SER A 81 19.47 0.04 -3.72
CA SER A 81 18.01 0.07 -3.85
C SER A 81 17.47 -1.11 -4.65
N ALA A 82 18.26 -1.64 -5.61
CA ALA A 82 17.91 -2.88 -6.28
C ALA A 82 17.87 -4.05 -5.27
N THR A 83 18.87 -4.12 -4.39
CA THR A 83 18.95 -5.18 -3.37
C THR A 83 17.90 -4.98 -2.27
N ALA A 84 17.86 -3.81 -1.64
CA ALA A 84 17.09 -3.54 -0.43
C ALA A 84 15.61 -3.21 -0.66
N SER A 85 15.27 -2.63 -1.81
CA SER A 85 13.91 -2.10 -2.07
C SER A 85 13.17 -2.82 -3.17
N MET A 86 13.83 -3.72 -3.90
CA MET A 86 13.21 -4.56 -4.93
C MET A 86 13.40 -6.03 -4.59
N TRP A 87 14.62 -6.56 -4.66
CA TRP A 87 14.85 -8.00 -4.46
C TRP A 87 14.55 -8.47 -3.04
N ALA A 88 14.85 -7.65 -2.02
CA ALA A 88 14.47 -7.96 -0.65
C ALA A 88 12.95 -7.98 -0.45
N VAL A 89 12.19 -7.16 -1.17
CA VAL A 89 10.72 -7.14 -1.08
C VAL A 89 10.11 -8.35 -1.79
N VAL A 90 10.59 -8.69 -2.99
CA VAL A 90 10.19 -9.93 -3.69
C VAL A 90 10.45 -11.13 -2.79
N TRP A 91 11.68 -11.22 -2.24
CA TRP A 91 12.09 -12.27 -1.33
C TRP A 91 11.21 -12.34 -0.08
N TRP A 92 10.92 -11.19 0.52
CA TRP A 92 10.07 -11.10 1.71
C TRP A 92 8.67 -11.63 1.45
N LEU A 93 8.04 -11.24 0.33
CA LEU A 93 6.70 -11.67 -0.05
C LEU A 93 6.62 -13.16 -0.41
N ILE A 94 7.70 -13.76 -0.92
CA ILE A 94 7.78 -15.21 -1.12
C ILE A 94 7.68 -15.96 0.21
N HIS A 95 8.29 -15.43 1.28
CA HIS A 95 8.23 -16.04 2.62
C HIS A 95 6.98 -15.61 3.41
N HIS A 96 6.42 -14.43 3.12
CA HIS A 96 5.24 -13.88 3.79
C HIS A 96 4.17 -13.45 2.76
N PRO A 97 3.48 -14.42 2.13
CA PRO A 97 2.58 -14.16 1.00
C PRO A 97 1.36 -13.30 1.36
N GLN A 98 1.07 -13.12 2.65
CA GLN A 98 -0.04 -12.30 3.15
C GLN A 98 0.40 -10.91 3.61
N HIS A 99 1.70 -10.62 3.68
CA HIS A 99 2.19 -9.33 4.17
C HIS A 99 2.02 -8.24 3.10
N ARG A 100 1.69 -7.04 3.55
CA ARG A 100 1.68 -5.83 2.71
C ARG A 100 2.96 -5.05 2.96
N VAL A 101 3.67 -4.70 1.88
CA VAL A 101 4.90 -3.93 1.95
C VAL A 101 4.68 -2.52 1.42
N ALA A 102 5.08 -1.54 2.21
CA ALA A 102 5.10 -0.13 1.82
C ALA A 102 6.47 0.26 1.27
N ILE A 103 6.51 0.86 0.08
CA ILE A 103 7.70 1.46 -0.51
C ILE A 103 7.51 2.98 -0.54
N SER A 104 8.37 3.69 0.16
CA SER A 104 8.39 5.14 0.16
C SER A 104 9.72 5.67 -0.38
N SER A 105 9.65 6.78 -1.11
CA SER A 105 10.82 7.46 -1.67
C SER A 105 10.56 8.96 -1.75
N TYR A 106 11.61 9.78 -1.70
CA TYR A 106 11.50 11.23 -1.86
C TYR A 106 10.70 11.63 -3.11
N ALA A 107 10.94 10.95 -4.24
CA ALA A 107 10.14 11.08 -5.45
C ALA A 107 9.15 9.91 -5.57
N ALA A 108 7.86 10.24 -5.73
CA ALA A 108 6.78 9.26 -5.93
C ALA A 108 7.04 8.36 -7.15
N SER A 109 7.52 8.93 -8.25
CA SER A 109 7.87 8.18 -9.47
C SER A 109 8.90 7.08 -9.23
N LEU A 110 9.84 7.28 -8.31
CA LEU A 110 10.83 6.27 -7.96
C LEU A 110 10.21 5.13 -7.13
N ALA A 111 9.31 5.45 -6.20
CA ALA A 111 8.57 4.43 -5.44
C ALA A 111 7.67 3.60 -6.37
N ILE A 112 6.86 4.28 -7.20
CA ILE A 112 5.93 3.64 -8.17
C ILE A 112 6.69 2.73 -9.14
N LYS A 113 7.84 3.20 -9.65
CA LYS A 113 8.70 2.37 -10.48
C LYS A 113 9.12 1.09 -9.76
N ARG A 114 9.51 1.16 -8.49
CA ARG A 114 9.90 -0.02 -7.70
C ARG A 114 8.73 -0.95 -7.44
N GLY A 115 7.56 -0.41 -7.10
CA GLY A 115 6.34 -1.21 -6.96
C GLY A 115 6.02 -1.99 -8.23
N ARG A 116 6.15 -1.33 -9.39
CA ARG A 116 5.99 -1.96 -10.71
C ARG A 116 7.03 -3.03 -10.98
N ASP A 117 8.32 -2.75 -10.76
CA ASP A 117 9.41 -3.72 -10.97
C ASP A 117 9.15 -5.02 -10.16
N ILE A 118 8.65 -4.90 -8.92
CA ILE A 118 8.31 -6.05 -8.06
C ILE A 118 7.08 -6.79 -8.59
N ARG A 119 6.02 -6.07 -8.96
CA ARG A 119 4.81 -6.66 -9.54
C ARG A 119 5.13 -7.47 -10.79
N ASP A 120 5.89 -6.87 -11.70
CA ASP A 120 6.26 -7.48 -12.97
C ASP A 120 7.15 -8.72 -12.73
N THR A 121 7.97 -8.73 -11.68
CA THR A 121 8.71 -9.94 -11.23
C THR A 121 7.76 -11.07 -10.79
N PHE A 122 6.65 -10.76 -10.11
CA PHE A 122 5.63 -11.75 -9.75
C PHE A 122 4.78 -12.18 -10.95
N ASP A 123 4.53 -11.29 -11.91
CA ASP A 123 3.87 -11.66 -13.16
C ASP A 123 4.74 -12.64 -13.97
N GLU A 124 6.06 -12.43 -14.02
CA GLU A 124 6.98 -13.27 -14.77
C GLU A 124 7.31 -14.59 -14.05
N HIS A 125 7.64 -14.51 -12.75
CA HIS A 125 8.22 -15.64 -12.00
C HIS A 125 7.34 -16.15 -10.86
N GLY A 126 6.20 -15.51 -10.56
CA GLY A 126 5.35 -15.87 -9.42
C GLY A 126 4.86 -17.31 -9.43
N HIS A 127 4.65 -17.89 -10.62
CA HIS A 127 4.26 -19.28 -10.80
C HIS A 127 5.27 -20.27 -10.20
N LEU A 128 6.56 -19.93 -10.14
CA LEU A 128 7.60 -20.75 -9.50
C LEU A 128 7.39 -20.88 -7.98
N PHE A 129 6.67 -19.93 -7.39
CA PHE A 129 6.39 -19.83 -5.97
C PHE A 129 4.91 -20.09 -5.63
N GLY A 130 4.10 -20.49 -6.61
CA GLY A 130 2.65 -20.67 -6.43
C GLY A 130 1.90 -19.36 -6.15
N MET A 131 2.45 -18.23 -6.61
CA MET A 131 1.90 -16.88 -6.38
C MET A 131 1.48 -16.23 -7.69
N GLY A 132 0.44 -15.40 -7.65
CA GLY A 132 0.02 -14.59 -8.79
C GLY A 132 -0.33 -13.17 -8.36
N VAL A 133 -0.32 -12.23 -9.31
CA VAL A 133 -0.79 -10.86 -9.09
C VAL A 133 -2.32 -10.84 -9.19
N GLY A 134 -2.97 -10.34 -8.15
CA GLY A 134 -4.42 -10.20 -8.03
C GLY A 134 -4.91 -8.76 -8.24
N THR A 135 -5.99 -8.41 -7.56
CA THR A 135 -6.60 -7.07 -7.57
C THR A 135 -6.46 -6.39 -6.20
N PRO A 136 -6.26 -5.05 -6.12
CA PRO A 136 -6.00 -4.10 -7.22
C PRO A 136 -4.65 -4.37 -7.93
N ARG A 137 -4.44 -3.74 -9.10
CA ARG A 137 -3.24 -3.92 -9.93
C ARG A 137 -2.65 -2.59 -10.43
N SER A 138 -2.93 -1.48 -9.74
CA SER A 138 -2.40 -0.17 -10.14
C SER A 138 -0.89 -0.10 -9.94
N ALA A 139 -0.24 0.95 -10.45
CA ALA A 139 1.19 1.09 -10.29
C ALA A 139 1.57 1.51 -8.85
N GLU A 140 0.61 2.13 -8.15
CA GLU A 140 0.71 2.65 -6.80
C GLU A 140 0.30 1.60 -5.74
N ASP A 141 -0.67 0.73 -6.03
CA ASP A 141 -1.13 -0.30 -5.11
C ASP A 141 -1.57 -1.56 -5.87
N TRP A 142 -0.89 -2.66 -5.59
CA TRP A 142 -1.26 -3.96 -6.14
C TRP A 142 -1.15 -5.06 -5.08
N SER A 143 -1.93 -6.12 -5.29
CA SER A 143 -1.99 -7.26 -4.38
C SER A 143 -1.62 -8.57 -5.06
N LEU A 144 -1.11 -9.52 -4.28
CA LEU A 144 -0.98 -10.92 -4.65
C LEU A 144 -2.34 -11.61 -4.46
N THR A 145 -2.57 -12.70 -5.18
CA THR A 145 -3.73 -13.59 -4.99
C THR A 145 -3.79 -14.21 -3.60
N THR A 146 -2.65 -14.24 -2.91
CA THR A 146 -2.51 -14.71 -1.53
C THR A 146 -2.90 -13.65 -0.47
N GLY A 147 -3.18 -12.41 -0.86
CA GLY A 147 -3.64 -11.33 0.03
C GLY A 147 -2.56 -10.33 0.45
N GLY A 148 -1.27 -10.63 0.23
CA GLY A 148 -0.16 -9.69 0.39
C GLY A 148 -0.08 -8.69 -0.77
N GLY A 149 0.97 -7.88 -0.83
CA GLY A 149 1.15 -6.94 -1.94
C GLY A 149 2.10 -5.80 -1.65
N VAL A 150 2.16 -4.84 -2.56
CA VAL A 150 3.01 -3.66 -2.45
C VAL A 150 2.21 -2.39 -2.68
N ARG A 151 2.44 -1.41 -1.82
CA ARG A 151 1.99 -0.04 -2.00
C ARG A 151 3.20 0.89 -2.13
N SER A 152 3.14 1.81 -3.09
CA SER A 152 4.24 2.71 -3.45
C SER A 152 3.80 4.17 -3.34
N VAL A 153 4.53 4.97 -2.57
CA VAL A 153 4.18 6.38 -2.30
C VAL A 153 5.40 7.30 -2.28
N GLY A 154 5.19 8.57 -2.60
CA GLY A 154 6.19 9.63 -2.37
C GLY A 154 6.25 10.08 -0.91
N VAL A 155 7.31 10.81 -0.54
CA VAL A 155 7.33 11.59 0.71
C VAL A 155 6.23 12.65 0.63
N GLY A 156 5.37 12.70 1.65
CA GLY A 156 4.16 13.53 1.66
C GLY A 156 2.93 12.86 1.03
N GLY A 157 3.08 11.69 0.40
CA GLY A 157 1.97 10.85 -0.02
C GLY A 157 1.39 10.04 1.15
N GLY A 158 0.09 9.75 1.13
CA GLY A 158 -0.59 8.98 2.16
C GLY A 158 -0.09 7.52 2.24
N LEU A 159 0.81 7.25 3.19
CA LEU A 159 1.30 5.90 3.51
C LEU A 159 0.55 5.26 4.67
N THR A 160 0.34 6.03 5.74
CA THR A 160 -0.62 5.74 6.80
C THR A 160 -2.05 5.74 6.21
N GLY A 161 -2.97 4.92 6.71
CA GLY A 161 -4.38 4.87 6.21
C GLY A 161 -4.76 3.70 5.28
N HIS A 162 -3.91 2.68 5.11
CA HIS A 162 -4.24 1.52 4.24
C HIS A 162 -4.69 0.26 4.99
N SER A 163 -5.64 0.46 5.90
CA SER A 163 -6.95 -0.17 5.79
C SER A 163 -7.91 0.98 5.44
N ALA A 164 -8.61 0.87 4.31
CA ALA A 164 -9.12 1.99 3.51
C ALA A 164 -9.76 3.18 4.28
N ASP A 165 -9.32 4.39 3.95
CA ASP A 165 -9.84 5.70 4.36
C ASP A 165 -11.25 5.95 3.80
N CYS A 166 -12.26 5.20 4.25
CA CYS A 166 -13.58 5.30 3.65
C CYS A 166 -14.50 6.28 4.40
N VAL A 167 -15.44 6.86 3.67
CA VAL A 167 -16.54 7.68 4.18
C VAL A 167 -17.88 6.94 4.07
N SER A 168 -18.85 7.35 4.88
CA SER A 168 -20.23 6.86 4.76
C SER A 168 -20.84 7.18 3.41
N GLY A 169 -21.80 6.37 2.94
CA GLY A 169 -22.53 6.62 1.70
C GLY A 169 -23.22 7.99 1.65
N SER A 170 -23.68 8.49 2.80
CA SER A 170 -24.34 9.80 2.91
C SER A 170 -23.39 10.99 2.88
N SER A 171 -22.07 10.78 2.82
CA SER A 171 -21.10 11.86 2.81
C SER A 171 -21.19 12.67 1.52
N GLU A 172 -21.39 13.99 1.66
CA GLU A 172 -21.54 14.90 0.53
C GLU A 172 -20.19 15.29 -0.07
N ILE A 173 -20.03 15.04 -1.37
CA ILE A 173 -18.87 15.41 -2.17
C ILE A 173 -19.24 16.63 -3.03
N THR A 174 -18.42 17.67 -2.96
CA THR A 174 -18.64 18.89 -3.75
C THR A 174 -18.16 18.69 -5.18
N THR A 175 -19.03 18.90 -6.16
CA THR A 175 -18.74 18.85 -7.60
C THR A 175 -19.05 20.22 -8.22
N PRO A 176 -18.58 20.52 -9.46
CA PRO A 176 -18.91 21.77 -10.14
C PRO A 176 -20.41 22.02 -10.32
N ALA A 177 -21.22 20.96 -10.37
CA ALA A 177 -22.68 21.04 -10.55
C ALA A 177 -23.45 21.07 -9.22
N GLY A 178 -22.75 21.11 -8.08
CA GLY A 178 -23.33 21.00 -6.75
C GLY A 178 -22.86 19.76 -6.00
N LYS A 179 -23.51 19.45 -4.88
CA LYS A 179 -23.14 18.32 -4.03
C LYS A 179 -23.80 17.04 -4.53
N LEU A 180 -23.05 15.95 -4.51
CA LEU A 180 -23.54 14.58 -4.67
C LEU A 180 -23.10 13.78 -3.46
N THR A 181 -23.90 12.82 -3.02
CA THR A 181 -23.40 11.84 -2.06
C THR A 181 -22.33 10.97 -2.71
N VAL A 182 -21.37 10.48 -1.91
CA VAL A 182 -20.34 9.58 -2.42
C VAL A 182 -20.95 8.29 -2.99
N GLU A 183 -22.09 7.84 -2.44
CA GLU A 183 -22.82 6.69 -2.96
C GLU A 183 -23.38 6.94 -4.36
N GLU A 184 -24.04 8.07 -4.59
CA GLU A 184 -24.51 8.47 -5.93
C GLU A 184 -23.34 8.63 -6.90
N LEU A 185 -22.26 9.29 -6.46
CA LEU A 185 -21.08 9.52 -7.29
C LEU A 185 -20.43 8.21 -7.73
N CYS A 186 -20.32 7.22 -6.84
CA CYS A 186 -19.76 5.90 -7.16
C CYS A 186 -20.60 5.09 -8.15
N GLN A 187 -21.89 5.42 -8.31
CA GLN A 187 -22.79 4.77 -9.26
C GLN A 187 -22.74 5.40 -10.65
N LEU A 188 -22.12 6.58 -10.81
CA LEU A 188 -22.02 7.25 -12.10
C LEU A 188 -20.99 6.54 -13.00
N PRO A 189 -21.35 6.20 -14.26
CA PRO A 189 -20.40 5.63 -15.22
C PRO A 189 -19.21 6.55 -15.51
N GLN A 190 -19.44 7.86 -15.41
CA GLN A 190 -18.44 8.91 -15.57
C GLN A 190 -18.62 9.91 -14.42
N PRO A 191 -17.94 9.72 -13.28
CA PRO A 191 -18.04 10.64 -12.16
C PRO A 191 -17.51 12.03 -12.55
N PRO A 192 -18.18 13.12 -12.12
CA PRO A 192 -17.70 14.48 -12.37
C PRO A 192 -16.42 14.75 -11.58
N GLN A 193 -15.78 15.88 -11.88
CA GLN A 193 -14.69 16.36 -11.04
C GLN A 193 -15.18 16.67 -9.62
N VAL A 194 -14.31 16.46 -8.64
CA VAL A 194 -14.61 16.69 -7.22
C VAL A 194 -13.66 17.73 -6.65
N LEU A 195 -14.14 18.49 -5.67
CA LEU A 195 -13.32 19.47 -4.98
C LEU A 195 -12.28 18.76 -4.11
N SER A 196 -11.01 18.97 -4.41
CA SER A 196 -9.86 18.44 -3.69
C SER A 196 -8.96 19.58 -3.21
N TRP A 197 -8.08 19.29 -2.25
CA TRP A 197 -7.09 20.26 -1.76
C TRP A 197 -5.72 19.99 -2.37
N SER A 198 -5.18 20.96 -3.12
CA SER A 198 -3.80 20.90 -3.61
C SER A 198 -2.84 21.41 -2.53
N HIS A 199 -1.93 20.55 -2.07
CA HIS A 199 -0.86 20.95 -1.15
C HIS A 199 0.22 21.79 -1.82
N ASP A 200 0.49 21.56 -3.10
CA ASP A 200 1.48 22.33 -3.86
C ASP A 200 0.99 23.76 -4.16
N ALA A 201 -0.28 23.90 -4.55
CA ALA A 201 -0.88 25.19 -4.88
C ALA A 201 -1.52 25.90 -3.67
N HIS A 202 -1.60 25.21 -2.51
CA HIS A 202 -2.26 25.68 -1.29
C HIS A 202 -3.68 26.24 -1.51
N ARG A 203 -4.46 25.60 -2.39
CA ARG A 203 -5.84 25.99 -2.71
C ARG A 203 -6.71 24.78 -3.05
N ALA A 204 -8.01 24.95 -2.93
CA ALA A 204 -8.98 23.96 -3.41
C ALA A 204 -9.07 24.00 -4.95
N GLU A 205 -9.11 22.83 -5.57
CA GLU A 205 -9.20 22.66 -7.03
C GLU A 205 -10.16 21.51 -7.37
N PHE A 206 -10.88 21.64 -8.48
CA PHE A 206 -11.66 20.52 -9.01
C PHE A 206 -10.74 19.56 -9.76
N ARG A 207 -10.76 18.29 -9.36
CA ARG A 207 -9.88 17.24 -9.89
C ARG A 207 -10.69 16.01 -10.30
N SER A 208 -10.16 15.25 -11.26
CA SER A 208 -10.83 14.10 -11.82
C SER A 208 -10.80 12.91 -10.85
N VAL A 209 -11.90 12.17 -10.76
CA VAL A 209 -11.94 10.90 -10.01
C VAL A 209 -11.35 9.81 -10.88
N GLU A 210 -10.27 9.19 -10.43
CA GLU A 210 -9.54 8.13 -11.14
C GLU A 210 -10.10 6.74 -10.84
N ALA A 211 -10.57 6.51 -9.62
CA ALA A 211 -11.16 5.25 -9.20
C ALA A 211 -12.14 5.44 -8.04
N THR A 212 -13.10 4.54 -7.96
CA THR A 212 -14.05 4.43 -6.85
C THR A 212 -13.91 3.08 -6.19
N ARG A 213 -14.16 3.01 -4.88
CA ARG A 213 -14.15 1.76 -4.11
C ARG A 213 -15.34 1.72 -3.17
N VAL A 214 -15.96 0.55 -3.07
CA VAL A 214 -17.06 0.25 -2.15
C VAL A 214 -16.66 -0.92 -1.26
N ILE A 215 -16.91 -0.79 0.05
CA ILE A 215 -16.70 -1.88 1.03
C ILE A 215 -18.00 -2.09 1.79
N GLU A 216 -18.52 -3.31 1.73
CA GLU A 216 -19.87 -3.65 2.22
C GLU A 216 -20.10 -3.40 3.72
N SER A 217 -19.08 -3.54 4.56
CA SER A 217 -19.25 -3.38 6.01
C SER A 217 -17.95 -3.01 6.70
N ARG A 218 -17.87 -1.78 7.22
CA ARG A 218 -16.80 -1.30 8.11
C ARG A 218 -17.37 -0.52 9.29
N PRO A 219 -16.68 -0.54 10.46
CA PRO A 219 -17.05 0.34 11.56
C PRO A 219 -16.83 1.79 11.15
N VAL A 220 -17.76 2.68 11.51
CA VAL A 220 -17.64 4.12 11.27
C VAL A 220 -17.56 4.90 12.57
N LEU A 221 -17.08 6.13 12.45
CA LEU A 221 -16.93 7.15 13.46
C LEU A 221 -17.64 8.40 12.96
N ASP A 222 -18.41 9.03 13.83
CA ASP A 222 -19.00 10.35 13.64
C ASP A 222 -18.11 11.40 14.30
N VAL A 223 -17.37 12.15 13.48
CA VAL A 223 -16.63 13.34 13.90
C VAL A 223 -17.53 14.55 13.74
N ILE A 224 -17.79 15.26 14.84
CA ILE A 224 -18.64 16.44 14.90
C ILE A 224 -17.76 17.64 15.25
N THR A 225 -17.96 18.74 14.55
CA THR A 225 -17.24 19.99 14.81
C THR A 225 -18.05 20.97 15.65
N ALA A 226 -17.41 22.00 16.19
CA ALA A 226 -18.06 23.09 16.92
C ALA A 226 -19.01 23.89 16.03
N GLY A 227 -18.70 24.01 14.73
CA GLY A 227 -19.60 24.55 13.71
C GLY A 227 -20.80 23.67 13.36
N GLY A 228 -20.97 22.51 14.02
CA GLY A 228 -22.08 21.58 13.79
C GLY A 228 -21.95 20.74 12.51
N ARG A 229 -20.77 20.76 11.85
CA ARG A 229 -20.49 19.90 10.70
C ARG A 229 -20.21 18.48 11.18
N GLN A 230 -20.54 17.51 10.34
CA GLN A 230 -20.35 16.09 10.65
C GLN A 230 -19.59 15.40 9.52
N LEU A 231 -18.56 14.66 9.89
CA LEU A 231 -17.83 13.74 9.02
C LEU A 231 -18.04 12.33 9.56
N ARG A 232 -18.76 11.49 8.79
CA ARG A 232 -18.93 10.07 9.08
C ARG A 232 -17.98 9.25 8.23
N CYS A 233 -16.98 8.64 8.86
CA CYS A 233 -15.90 7.94 8.16
C CYS A 233 -15.38 6.74 8.97
N THR A 234 -14.53 5.91 8.38
CA THR A 234 -13.88 4.83 9.12
C THR A 234 -12.84 5.40 10.09
N PRO A 235 -12.54 4.74 11.23
CA PRO A 235 -11.57 5.26 12.21
C PRO A 235 -10.16 5.49 11.67
N ASP A 236 -9.79 4.81 10.59
CA ASP A 236 -8.52 4.95 9.89
C ASP A 236 -8.49 6.14 8.91
N HIS A 237 -9.66 6.69 8.52
CA HIS A 237 -9.79 7.78 7.55
C HIS A 237 -8.97 9.01 7.96
N LEU A 238 -8.04 9.43 7.11
CA LEU A 238 -7.15 10.54 7.38
C LEU A 238 -7.83 11.91 7.23
N VAL A 239 -7.77 12.70 8.30
CA VAL A 239 -8.25 14.09 8.36
C VAL A 239 -7.06 15.03 8.49
N TYR A 240 -7.02 16.09 7.68
CA TYR A 240 -5.94 17.07 7.74
C TYR A 240 -6.15 18.07 8.88
N VAL A 241 -5.21 18.04 9.83
CA VAL A 241 -5.09 18.96 10.96
C VAL A 241 -3.88 19.87 10.70
N PRO A 242 -4.02 21.20 10.56
CA PRO A 242 -2.93 22.08 10.14
C PRO A 242 -1.62 21.96 10.94
N GLU A 243 -1.70 21.69 12.25
CA GLU A 243 -0.53 21.57 13.13
C GLU A 243 0.06 20.15 13.18
N ARG A 244 -0.72 19.13 12.80
CA ARG A 244 -0.36 17.71 12.96
C ARG A 244 -0.26 16.95 11.63
N GLY A 245 -0.64 17.57 10.52
CA GLY A 245 -0.76 16.92 9.22
C GLY A 245 -1.98 16.01 9.15
N TYR A 246 -1.88 14.92 8.39
CA TYR A 246 -2.94 13.93 8.27
C TYR A 246 -2.97 13.00 9.49
N VAL A 247 -4.09 13.02 10.22
CA VAL A 247 -4.32 12.23 11.44
C VAL A 247 -5.51 11.29 11.20
N PRO A 248 -5.44 10.01 11.59
CA PRO A 248 -6.59 9.10 11.52
C PRO A 248 -7.79 9.65 12.31
N ALA A 249 -9.00 9.53 11.78
CA ALA A 249 -10.20 10.07 12.41
C ALA A 249 -10.43 9.54 13.84
N GLY A 250 -10.06 8.28 14.10
CA GLY A 250 -10.13 7.65 15.42
C GLY A 250 -9.12 8.17 16.44
N GLU A 251 -8.15 8.96 16.00
CA GLU A 251 -7.10 9.60 16.81
C GLU A 251 -7.29 11.13 16.91
N LEU A 252 -8.39 11.66 16.37
CA LEU A 252 -8.76 13.06 16.57
C LEU A 252 -9.16 13.31 18.02
N GLU A 253 -8.63 14.40 18.55
CA GLU A 253 -8.87 14.83 19.93
C GLU A 253 -9.82 16.02 19.97
N PHE A 254 -10.51 16.18 21.11
CA PHE A 254 -11.29 17.39 21.36
C PHE A 254 -10.38 18.61 21.26
N GLY A 255 -10.77 19.60 20.44
CA GLY A 255 -9.97 20.81 20.23
C GLY A 255 -9.10 20.80 18.97
N ASP A 256 -8.92 19.67 18.30
CA ASP A 256 -8.19 19.63 17.03
C ASP A 256 -8.83 20.57 16.00
N GLN A 257 -8.02 21.39 15.34
CA GLN A 257 -8.47 22.23 14.23
C GLN A 257 -8.45 21.42 12.94
N ILE A 258 -9.61 21.24 12.32
CA ILE A 258 -9.72 20.59 11.01
C ILE A 258 -10.11 21.62 9.96
N VAL A 259 -9.67 21.38 8.73
CA VAL A 259 -9.96 22.29 7.61
C VAL A 259 -11.36 22.02 7.09
N SER A 260 -12.16 23.09 7.00
CA SER A 260 -13.44 23.08 6.30
C SER A 260 -13.46 24.18 5.24
N ALA A 261 -14.21 23.96 4.16
CA ALA A 261 -14.50 25.02 3.21
C ALA A 261 -15.50 26.01 3.84
N SER A 262 -15.21 27.32 3.74
CA SER A 262 -16.02 28.37 4.37
C SER A 262 -17.43 28.49 3.78
N GLU A 263 -17.56 28.17 2.50
CA GLU A 263 -18.82 28.08 1.74
C GLU A 263 -18.72 26.92 0.75
N PRO A 264 -19.84 26.30 0.32
CA PRO A 264 -19.82 25.47 -0.87
C PRO A 264 -19.26 26.31 -2.02
N HIS A 265 -18.17 25.85 -2.65
CA HIS A 265 -17.39 26.51 -3.72
C HIS A 265 -16.36 27.58 -3.29
N SER A 266 -16.14 27.82 -1.98
CA SER A 266 -15.08 28.74 -1.53
C SER A 266 -13.71 28.06 -1.46
N ALA A 267 -12.69 28.72 -2.01
CA ALA A 267 -11.28 28.34 -1.89
C ALA A 267 -10.65 28.72 -0.53
N SER A 268 -11.39 29.41 0.35
CA SER A 268 -10.90 29.89 1.64
C SER A 268 -11.05 28.82 2.73
N ARG A 269 -9.97 28.58 3.48
CA ARG A 269 -9.97 27.71 4.66
C ARG A 269 -10.69 28.41 5.81
N VAL A 270 -11.63 27.71 6.43
CA VAL A 270 -12.05 28.04 7.80
C VAL A 270 -11.72 26.84 8.68
N GLY A 271 -10.88 27.08 9.69
CA GLY A 271 -10.64 26.11 10.74
C GLY A 271 -11.94 25.88 11.51
N ASP A 272 -12.29 24.62 11.71
CA ASP A 272 -13.38 24.22 12.59
C ASP A 272 -12.84 23.25 13.63
N THR A 273 -13.36 23.33 14.84
CA THR A 273 -12.80 22.61 15.98
C THR A 273 -13.53 21.30 16.17
N VAL A 274 -12.83 20.17 16.31
CA VAL A 274 -13.45 18.89 16.69
C VAL A 274 -14.06 19.03 18.08
N SER A 275 -15.39 18.90 18.15
CA SER A 275 -16.16 18.98 19.39
C SER A 275 -16.48 17.60 19.94
N GLN A 276 -16.60 16.59 19.07
CA GLN A 276 -16.89 15.23 19.49
C GLN A 276 -16.48 14.19 18.43
N ALA A 277 -16.08 13.00 18.87
CA ALA A 277 -15.94 11.80 18.04
C ALA A 277 -16.73 10.64 18.66
N ARG A 278 -17.73 10.10 17.97
CA ARG A 278 -18.58 8.99 18.45
C ARG A 278 -18.44 7.77 17.56
N ARG A 279 -18.26 6.58 18.14
CA ARG A 279 -18.29 5.33 17.36
C ARG A 279 -19.71 5.04 16.90
N GLY A 280 -19.87 4.82 15.60
CA GLY A 280 -21.12 4.46 14.94
C GLY A 280 -21.25 2.94 14.70
N ALA A 281 -22.34 2.56 14.05
CA ALA A 281 -22.55 1.19 13.60
C ALA A 281 -21.61 0.81 12.45
N ARG A 282 -21.61 -0.46 12.06
CA ARG A 282 -20.96 -0.85 10.81
C ARG A 282 -21.90 -0.54 9.65
N GLU A 283 -21.35 0.01 8.58
CA GLU A 283 -22.11 0.31 7.36
C GLU A 283 -21.26 0.11 6.12
N ARG A 284 -21.91 0.19 4.96
CA ARG A 284 -21.23 0.22 3.68
C ARG A 284 -20.53 1.57 3.54
N VAL A 285 -19.25 1.51 3.19
CA VAL A 285 -18.37 2.68 3.11
C VAL A 285 -17.75 2.80 1.73
N TYR A 286 -17.40 4.02 1.36
CA TYR A 286 -17.00 4.41 0.01
C TYR A 286 -15.70 5.19 0.05
N ASP A 287 -14.91 5.09 -1.01
CA ASP A 287 -13.64 5.82 -1.14
C ASP A 287 -13.45 6.27 -2.60
N LEU A 288 -12.83 7.44 -2.78
CA LEU A 288 -12.57 8.08 -4.06
C LEU A 288 -11.08 8.32 -4.22
N GLN A 289 -10.48 7.77 -5.27
CA GLN A 289 -9.15 8.15 -5.71
C GLN A 289 -9.26 9.35 -6.64
N VAL A 290 -8.59 10.44 -6.30
CA VAL A 290 -8.62 11.70 -7.05
C VAL A 290 -7.23 12.00 -7.60
N GLU A 291 -7.18 12.54 -8.82
CA GLU A 291 -5.96 12.98 -9.49
C GLU A 291 -5.15 13.96 -8.61
N GLY A 292 -3.83 13.73 -8.52
CA GLY A 292 -2.87 14.51 -7.73
C GLY A 292 -2.51 15.88 -8.30
#